data_AF-S2S612-F1
#
_entry.id   AF-S2S612-F1
#
_cell.length_a   1.000
_cell.length_b   1.000
_cell.length_c   1.000
_cell.angle_alpha   90.00
_cell.angle_beta   90.00
_cell.angle_gamma   90.00
#
_symmetry.space_group_name_H-M   'P 1'
#
loop_
_entity.id
_entity.type
_entity.pdbx_description
1 polymer ?
#
loop_
_entity_poly.entity_id
_entity_poly.type
_entity_poly.pdbx_seq_one_letter_code
_entity_poly.pdbx_strand_id
1 'polypeptide(L)'
;METSLLYPVTNDQRSDQKLDGLWQFKFDEAGKGAEAGWETGFRDGVSMPVPASFNDFFTDKESREYTGDFWYSRHFFVPTADKGKALYLRFDAVTHRATIFVNGKEIRSHEGGFLPFAADISDAVHYGAENTVVVKGNNELSREALPAGDTITKRNGKKMVRPFFDFYNYSGLNRSVHLLALPQERVLDYTTTFALNGADATVTYTVETNGDSPVTVSLADADGQVV
;
A
#
# COMPACT_ATOMS: atom_id res chain seq x y z
N MET A 1 -0.13 -14.06 -3.90
CA MET A 1 -0.46 -14.11 -2.46
C MET A 1 0.51 -13.20 -1.73
N GLU A 2 0.08 -12.47 -0.72
CA GLU A 2 0.97 -11.63 0.09
C GLU A 2 1.87 -12.51 0.96
N THR A 3 3.18 -12.25 0.94
CA THR A 3 4.17 -13.06 1.66
C THR A 3 4.26 -12.70 3.16
N SER A 4 3.93 -11.46 3.54
CA SER A 4 3.89 -11.02 4.93
C SER A 4 3.02 -9.78 5.07
N LEU A 5 2.17 -9.75 6.10
CA LEU A 5 1.35 -8.59 6.45
C LEU A 5 1.74 -7.95 7.78
N LEU A 6 2.84 -8.41 8.40
CA LEU A 6 3.34 -7.89 9.68
C LEU A 6 3.44 -6.36 9.63
N TYR A 7 3.00 -5.72 10.72
CA TYR A 7 3.04 -4.27 10.81
C TYR A 7 4.51 -3.79 10.84
N PRO A 8 4.85 -2.69 10.14
CA PRO A 8 6.19 -2.12 10.17
C PRO A 8 6.64 -1.77 11.59
N VAL A 9 7.91 -2.07 11.89
CA VAL A 9 8.58 -1.70 13.13
C VAL A 9 9.98 -1.19 12.81
N THR A 10 10.52 -0.34 13.68
CA THR A 10 11.88 0.19 13.53
C THR A 10 12.79 -0.36 14.63
N ASN A 11 13.91 -0.96 14.21
CA ASN A 11 15.01 -1.40 15.06
C ASN A 11 16.29 -1.45 14.20
N ASP A 12 17.37 -2.02 14.72
CA ASP A 12 18.66 -2.09 13.99
C ASP A 12 18.59 -2.92 12.69
N GLN A 13 17.62 -3.83 12.56
CA GLN A 13 17.47 -4.71 11.40
C GLN A 13 16.41 -4.25 10.41
N ARG A 14 15.35 -3.59 10.89
CA ARG A 14 14.19 -3.15 10.09
C ARG A 14 14.07 -1.64 10.17
N SER A 15 13.99 -0.98 9.03
CA SER A 15 13.64 0.44 8.95
C SER A 15 12.27 0.63 8.31
N ASP A 16 11.53 1.61 8.82
CA ASP A 16 10.28 2.10 8.24
C ASP A 16 10.36 3.62 8.06
N GLN A 17 10.24 4.08 6.81
CA GLN A 17 10.06 5.48 6.48
C GLN A 17 8.70 5.69 5.83
N LYS A 18 7.84 6.48 6.46
CA LYS A 18 6.58 6.91 5.85
C LYS A 18 6.79 7.78 4.62
N LEU A 19 6.07 7.44 3.56
CA LEU A 19 5.85 8.23 2.36
C LEU A 19 4.47 8.92 2.39
N ASP A 20 4.01 9.28 3.58
CA ASP A 20 2.86 10.17 3.80
C ASP A 20 3.25 11.61 3.42
N GLY A 21 2.26 12.45 3.08
CA GLY A 21 2.46 13.83 2.65
C GLY A 21 1.76 14.14 1.31
N LEU A 22 2.23 15.16 0.61
CA LEU A 22 1.65 15.59 -0.66
C LEU A 22 2.23 14.79 -1.83
N TRP A 23 1.34 14.19 -2.62
CA TRP A 23 1.64 13.49 -3.86
C TRP A 23 1.07 14.27 -5.05
N GLN A 24 1.60 14.06 -6.23
CA GLN A 24 0.99 14.54 -7.47
C GLN A 24 -0.15 13.62 -7.87
N PHE A 25 -1.25 14.18 -8.37
CA PHE A 25 -2.46 13.43 -8.70
C PHE A 25 -3.05 13.86 -10.05
N LYS A 26 -3.51 12.89 -10.83
CA LYS A 26 -4.24 13.10 -12.10
C LYS A 26 -5.38 12.10 -12.24
N PHE A 27 -6.54 12.56 -12.70
CA PHE A 27 -7.57 11.69 -13.25
C PHE A 27 -7.19 11.24 -14.68
N ASP A 28 -7.60 10.04 -15.08
CA ASP A 28 -7.35 9.47 -16.40
C ASP A 28 -8.65 9.01 -17.06
N GLU A 29 -9.55 9.96 -17.34
CA GLU A 29 -10.88 9.69 -17.89
C GLU A 29 -10.81 8.98 -19.26
N ALA A 30 -9.77 9.27 -20.04
CA ALA A 30 -9.54 8.67 -21.35
C ALA A 30 -8.85 7.29 -21.30
N GLY A 31 -8.32 6.88 -20.13
CA GLY A 31 -7.55 5.64 -19.97
C GLY A 31 -6.24 5.64 -20.75
N LYS A 32 -5.60 6.81 -20.93
CA LYS A 32 -4.40 7.01 -21.75
C LYS A 32 -3.15 7.37 -20.95
N GLY A 33 -3.19 7.30 -19.62
CA GLY A 33 -2.04 7.64 -18.78
C GLY A 33 -0.78 6.83 -19.11
N ALA A 34 -0.94 5.53 -19.36
CA ALA A 34 0.17 4.66 -19.77
C ALA A 34 0.68 4.96 -21.18
N GLU A 35 -0.21 5.26 -22.14
CA GLU A 35 0.21 5.70 -23.49
C GLU A 35 0.98 7.03 -23.44
N ALA A 36 0.65 7.88 -22.47
CA ALA A 36 1.30 9.16 -22.21
C ALA A 36 2.54 9.05 -21.30
N GLY A 37 2.95 7.85 -20.89
CA GLY A 37 4.16 7.61 -20.10
C GLY A 37 4.07 8.03 -18.63
N TRP A 38 2.86 8.13 -18.05
CA TRP A 38 2.67 8.62 -16.68
C TRP A 38 3.31 7.71 -15.62
N GLU A 39 3.56 6.43 -15.93
CA GLU A 39 4.27 5.48 -15.07
C GLU A 39 5.71 5.90 -14.76
N THR A 40 6.32 6.74 -15.61
CA THR A 40 7.67 7.28 -15.39
C THR A 40 7.71 8.41 -14.37
N GLY A 41 6.55 8.96 -13.99
CA GLY A 41 6.39 10.07 -13.06
C GLY A 41 5.88 11.34 -13.72
N PHE A 42 5.19 12.17 -12.93
CA PHE A 42 4.66 13.46 -13.39
C PHE A 42 4.65 14.49 -12.25
N ARG A 43 4.72 15.77 -12.62
CA ARG A 43 4.71 16.93 -11.69
C ARG A 43 3.69 18.00 -12.03
N ASP A 44 2.97 17.81 -13.14
CA ASP A 44 1.95 18.69 -13.70
C ASP A 44 0.53 18.21 -13.32
N GLY A 45 0.39 17.61 -12.14
CA GLY A 45 -0.90 17.21 -11.56
C GLY A 45 -1.40 18.23 -10.53
N VAL A 46 -2.45 17.85 -9.81
CA VAL A 46 -2.86 18.54 -8.59
C VAL A 46 -2.18 17.90 -7.38
N SER A 47 -1.91 18.68 -6.34
CA SER A 47 -1.36 18.14 -5.10
C SER A 47 -2.47 17.43 -4.30
N MET A 48 -2.24 16.18 -3.92
CA MET A 48 -3.18 15.35 -3.18
C MET A 48 -2.52 14.82 -1.89
N PRO A 49 -3.11 15.05 -0.70
CA PRO A 49 -2.59 14.50 0.53
C PRO A 49 -2.74 12.98 0.57
N VAL A 50 -1.76 12.34 1.22
CA VAL A 50 -1.73 10.90 1.52
C VAL A 50 -1.32 10.75 2.99
N PRO A 51 -2.07 9.99 3.80
CA PRO A 51 -3.27 9.26 3.45
C PRO A 51 -4.51 10.16 3.37
N ALA A 52 -5.31 10.00 2.32
CA ALA A 52 -6.65 10.60 2.22
C ALA A 52 -7.44 10.01 1.06
N SER A 53 -8.77 10.05 1.18
CA SER A 53 -9.65 9.85 0.04
C SER A 53 -9.69 11.14 -0.78
N PHE A 54 -9.51 11.05 -2.10
CA PHE A 54 -9.35 12.25 -2.92
C PHE A 54 -10.64 13.06 -3.06
N ASN A 55 -11.80 12.41 -2.88
CA ASN A 55 -13.10 12.86 -3.37
C ASN A 55 -13.47 14.27 -2.90
N ASP A 56 -13.30 14.56 -1.61
CA ASP A 56 -13.81 15.79 -0.99
C ASP A 56 -12.84 16.98 -1.02
N PHE A 57 -11.66 16.83 -1.63
CA PHE A 57 -10.77 17.97 -1.88
C PHE A 57 -11.18 18.80 -3.09
N PHE A 58 -12.06 18.27 -3.94
CA PHE A 58 -12.53 18.95 -5.13
C PHE A 58 -13.84 19.70 -4.88
N THR A 59 -13.96 20.89 -5.45
CA THR A 59 -15.17 21.73 -5.33
C THR A 59 -16.24 21.38 -6.36
N ASP A 60 -15.88 20.67 -7.42
CA ASP A 60 -16.80 20.26 -8.47
C ASP A 60 -17.29 18.81 -8.26
N LYS A 61 -18.54 18.57 -8.64
CA LYS A 61 -19.20 17.28 -8.44
C LYS A 61 -18.59 16.16 -9.28
N GLU A 62 -18.06 16.48 -10.45
CA GLU A 62 -17.56 15.47 -11.39
C GLU A 62 -16.28 14.83 -10.88
N SER A 63 -15.37 15.62 -10.31
CA SER A 63 -14.17 15.14 -9.61
C SER A 63 -14.52 14.36 -8.35
N ARG A 64 -15.48 14.84 -7.54
CA ARG A 64 -15.92 14.12 -6.33
C ARG A 64 -16.49 12.74 -6.67
N GLU A 65 -17.33 12.66 -7.71
CA GLU A 65 -17.95 11.41 -8.20
C GLU A 65 -17.09 10.66 -9.23
N TYR A 66 -15.82 11.03 -9.42
CA TYR A 66 -14.97 10.43 -10.43
C TYR A 66 -14.91 8.92 -10.29
N THR A 67 -15.10 8.21 -11.40
CA THR A 67 -15.09 6.76 -11.48
C THR A 67 -14.23 6.34 -12.67
N GLY A 68 -13.17 5.57 -12.44
CA GLY A 68 -12.23 5.14 -13.47
C GLY A 68 -10.79 5.09 -12.97
N ASP A 69 -9.85 5.20 -13.91
CA ASP A 69 -8.42 5.20 -13.63
C ASP A 69 -7.97 6.56 -13.08
N PHE A 70 -7.13 6.55 -12.06
CA PHE A 70 -6.50 7.75 -11.50
C PHE A 70 -5.07 7.43 -11.10
N TRP A 71 -4.23 8.45 -11.02
CA TRP A 71 -2.80 8.27 -10.86
C TRP A 71 -2.28 9.13 -9.73
N TYR A 72 -1.43 8.54 -8.88
CA TYR A 72 -0.60 9.24 -7.91
C TYR A 72 0.87 9.15 -8.32
N SER A 73 1.67 10.19 -8.09
CA SER A 73 3.12 10.19 -8.32
C SER A 73 3.86 10.87 -7.18
N ARG A 74 4.98 10.29 -6.75
CA ARG A 74 5.85 10.85 -5.71
C ARG A 74 7.31 10.47 -5.92
N HIS A 75 8.18 11.41 -5.58
CA HIS A 75 9.62 11.19 -5.46
C HIS A 75 9.98 10.78 -4.02
N PHE A 76 10.93 9.86 -3.87
CA PHE A 76 11.44 9.41 -2.59
C PHE A 76 12.93 9.04 -2.70
N PHE A 77 13.69 9.21 -1.61
CA PHE A 77 15.12 8.90 -1.60
C PHE A 77 15.35 7.50 -1.04
N VAL A 78 16.25 6.73 -1.65
CA VAL A 78 16.69 5.43 -1.12
C VAL A 78 18.14 5.58 -0.65
N PRO A 79 18.44 5.43 0.65
CA PRO A 79 19.81 5.52 1.17
C PRO A 79 20.75 4.47 0.58
N THR A 80 22.01 4.84 0.35
CA THR A 80 23.06 3.88 -0.05
C THR A 80 23.25 2.76 0.99
N ALA A 81 23.00 3.06 2.27
CA ALA A 81 23.14 2.13 3.38
C ALA A 81 22.13 0.95 3.33
N ASP A 82 21.05 1.07 2.56
CA ASP A 82 20.07 -0.01 2.42
C ASP A 82 20.41 -1.00 1.31
N LYS A 83 21.53 -0.78 0.59
CA LYS A 83 21.99 -1.72 -0.44
C LYS A 83 22.24 -3.10 0.16
N GLY A 84 21.61 -4.12 -0.42
CA GLY A 84 21.68 -5.51 0.04
C GLY A 84 20.56 -5.91 1.00
N LYS A 85 19.76 -4.96 1.50
CA LYS A 85 18.49 -5.27 2.19
C LYS A 85 17.39 -5.59 1.18
N ALA A 86 16.33 -6.23 1.64
CA ALA A 86 15.11 -6.41 0.87
C ALA A 86 14.24 -5.15 1.04
N LEU A 87 14.03 -4.41 -0.06
CA LEU A 87 13.28 -3.16 -0.07
C LEU A 87 11.85 -3.36 -0.51
N TYR A 88 10.91 -2.79 0.24
CA TYR A 88 9.49 -2.84 -0.08
C TYR A 88 8.83 -1.48 -0.01
N LEU A 89 7.90 -1.22 -0.93
CA LEU A 89 6.85 -0.23 -0.72
C LEU A 89 5.62 -0.94 -0.17
N ARG A 90 5.27 -0.69 1.10
CA ARG A 90 4.04 -1.18 1.72
C ARG A 90 2.97 -0.11 1.61
N PHE A 91 1.84 -0.48 1.03
CA PHE A 91 0.65 0.34 0.96
C PHE A 91 -0.38 -0.23 1.93
N ASP A 92 -0.83 0.55 2.90
CA ASP A 92 -1.75 0.07 3.92
C ASP A 92 -3.19 -0.08 3.40
N ALA A 93 -3.52 0.66 2.33
CA ALA A 93 -4.72 0.53 1.52
C ALA A 93 -4.63 1.41 0.26
N VAL A 94 -4.89 0.82 -0.91
CA VAL A 94 -5.15 1.57 -2.15
C VAL A 94 -6.52 1.15 -2.68
N THR A 95 -7.46 2.08 -2.72
CA THR A 95 -8.87 1.76 -2.90
C THR A 95 -9.34 2.04 -4.33
N HIS A 96 -9.78 1.05 -5.13
CA HIS A 96 -9.96 -0.40 -4.82
C HIS A 96 -8.90 -1.31 -5.44
N ARG A 97 -8.35 -0.91 -6.59
CA ARG A 97 -7.31 -1.62 -7.32
C ARG A 97 -6.10 -0.74 -7.50
N ALA A 98 -4.92 -1.35 -7.57
CA ALA A 98 -3.67 -0.65 -7.77
C ALA A 98 -2.74 -1.40 -8.71
N THR A 99 -2.02 -0.67 -9.55
CA THR A 99 -0.77 -1.10 -10.20
C THR A 99 0.33 -0.15 -9.76
N ILE A 100 1.43 -0.71 -9.25
CA ILE A 100 2.55 0.04 -8.70
C ILE A 100 3.69 0.05 -9.70
N PHE A 101 4.21 1.24 -9.96
CA PHE A 101 5.37 1.47 -10.79
C PHE A 101 6.47 2.14 -9.98
N VAL A 102 7.72 1.71 -10.18
CA VAL A 102 8.89 2.37 -9.61
C VAL A 102 9.88 2.64 -10.73
N ASN A 103 10.28 3.90 -10.88
CA ASN A 103 11.15 4.37 -11.96
C ASN A 103 10.66 3.91 -13.35
N GLY A 104 9.35 3.97 -13.60
CA GLY A 104 8.73 3.53 -14.86
C GLY A 104 8.54 2.02 -15.01
N LYS A 105 9.11 1.19 -14.13
CA LYS A 105 8.96 -0.27 -14.17
C LYS A 105 7.72 -0.69 -13.37
N GLU A 106 6.81 -1.43 -14.00
CA GLU A 106 5.72 -2.09 -13.29
C GLU A 106 6.29 -3.14 -12.31
N ILE A 107 5.87 -3.07 -11.07
CA ILE A 107 6.34 -3.95 -9.99
C ILE A 107 5.30 -5.03 -9.71
N ARG A 108 4.05 -4.62 -9.46
CA ARG A 108 2.93 -5.52 -9.20
C ARG A 108 1.59 -4.80 -9.23
N SER A 109 0.52 -5.59 -9.26
CA SER A 109 -0.85 -5.13 -9.04
C SER A 109 -1.49 -5.75 -7.78
N HIS A 110 -2.57 -5.14 -7.30
CA HIS A 110 -3.37 -5.58 -6.15
C HIS A 110 -4.86 -5.29 -6.36
N GLU A 111 -5.71 -6.23 -5.95
CA GLU A 111 -7.18 -6.13 -5.94
C GLU A 111 -7.65 -6.17 -4.48
N GLY A 112 -8.50 -5.21 -4.10
CA GLY A 112 -9.07 -5.11 -2.76
C GLY A 112 -8.61 -3.84 -2.05
N GLY A 113 -9.57 -2.97 -1.72
CA GLY A 113 -9.26 -1.61 -1.30
C GLY A 113 -8.91 -1.39 0.18
N PHE A 114 -8.89 -2.44 1.00
CA PHE A 114 -8.97 -2.30 2.47
C PHE A 114 -7.93 -3.12 3.24
N LEU A 115 -7.10 -3.90 2.54
CA LEU A 115 -6.01 -4.67 3.12
C LEU A 115 -4.66 -4.16 2.61
N PRO A 116 -3.60 -4.31 3.43
CA PRO A 116 -2.27 -3.92 3.02
C PRO A 116 -1.68 -4.89 2.00
N PHE A 117 -0.75 -4.40 1.20
CA PHE A 117 0.12 -5.21 0.35
C PHE A 117 1.50 -4.56 0.22
N ALA A 118 2.50 -5.34 -0.15
CA ALA A 118 3.87 -4.86 -0.31
C ALA A 118 4.40 -5.15 -1.73
N ALA A 119 5.03 -4.15 -2.35
CA ALA A 119 5.72 -4.27 -3.63
C ALA A 119 7.22 -4.39 -3.38
N ASP A 120 7.85 -5.48 -3.82
CA ASP A 120 9.31 -5.65 -3.76
C ASP A 120 9.97 -4.76 -4.81
N ILE A 121 10.76 -3.80 -4.35
CA ILE A 121 11.38 -2.77 -5.20
C ILE A 121 12.90 -2.89 -5.22
N SER A 122 13.45 -3.97 -4.64
CA SER A 122 14.89 -4.15 -4.43
C SER A 122 15.72 -3.97 -5.70
N ASP A 123 15.19 -4.44 -6.84
CA ASP A 123 15.82 -4.38 -8.17
C ASP A 123 15.32 -3.23 -9.06
N ALA A 124 14.41 -2.39 -8.56
CA ALA A 124 13.78 -1.30 -9.32
C ALA A 124 14.33 0.08 -8.97
N VAL A 125 15.09 0.20 -7.87
CA VAL A 125 15.56 1.49 -7.35
C VAL A 125 17.03 1.76 -7.63
N HIS A 126 17.36 3.05 -7.60
CA HIS A 126 18.70 3.58 -7.55
C HIS A 126 19.06 3.92 -6.10
N TYR A 127 20.04 3.21 -5.54
CA TYR A 127 20.54 3.46 -4.19
C TYR A 127 21.40 4.73 -4.14
N GLY A 128 21.26 5.50 -3.07
CA GLY A 128 21.92 6.80 -2.90
C GLY A 128 21.34 7.91 -3.78
N ALA A 129 20.11 7.75 -4.27
CA ALA A 129 19.49 8.65 -5.23
C ALA A 129 17.98 8.82 -4.97
N GLU A 130 17.42 9.86 -5.60
CA GLU A 130 15.98 10.04 -5.72
C GLU A 130 15.42 9.00 -6.71
N ASN A 131 14.26 8.44 -6.35
CA ASN A 131 13.50 7.46 -7.09
C ASN A 131 12.05 7.96 -7.22
N THR A 132 11.33 7.45 -8.21
CA THR A 132 9.92 7.78 -8.43
C THR A 132 9.05 6.56 -8.16
N VAL A 133 7.98 6.75 -7.38
CA VAL A 133 6.85 5.82 -7.32
C VAL A 133 5.65 6.44 -8.03
N VAL A 134 4.98 5.63 -8.85
CA VAL A 134 3.69 5.95 -9.45
C VAL A 134 2.70 4.84 -9.10
N VAL A 135 1.46 5.24 -8.79
CA VAL A 135 0.36 4.33 -8.50
C VAL A 135 -0.76 4.62 -9.47
N LYS A 136 -1.08 3.66 -10.33
CA LYS A 136 -2.34 3.66 -11.08
C LYS A 136 -3.42 3.00 -10.21
N GLY A 137 -4.38 3.78 -9.74
CA GLY A 137 -5.54 3.29 -9.02
C GLY A 137 -6.78 3.19 -9.92
N ASN A 138 -7.72 2.33 -9.55
CA ASN A 138 -9.05 2.27 -10.15
C ASN A 138 -10.12 2.05 -9.07
N ASN A 139 -11.24 2.77 -9.18
CA ASN A 139 -12.32 2.76 -8.19
C ASN A 139 -13.68 2.30 -8.73
N GLU A 140 -13.71 1.68 -9.90
CA GLU A 140 -14.92 1.06 -10.44
C GLU A 140 -15.39 -0.08 -9.52
N LEU A 141 -16.69 -0.35 -9.50
CA LEU A 141 -17.27 -1.50 -8.84
C LEU A 141 -17.70 -2.54 -9.87
N SER A 142 -17.57 -3.80 -9.49
CA SER A 142 -18.11 -4.95 -10.21
C SER A 142 -18.72 -5.93 -9.20
N ARG A 143 -19.45 -6.93 -9.70
CA ARG A 143 -19.98 -8.02 -8.87
C ARG A 143 -18.95 -9.12 -8.61
N GLU A 144 -17.77 -9.00 -9.22
CA GLU A 144 -16.66 -9.96 -9.13
C GLU A 144 -15.59 -9.51 -8.13
N ALA A 145 -15.70 -8.29 -7.60
CA ALA A 145 -14.80 -7.72 -6.61
C ALA A 145 -15.58 -7.33 -5.34
N LEU A 146 -14.85 -7.25 -4.22
CA LEU A 146 -15.38 -6.71 -2.97
C LEU A 146 -14.89 -5.27 -2.77
N PRO A 147 -15.80 -4.34 -2.39
CA PRO A 147 -17.24 -4.52 -2.20
C PRO A 147 -18.00 -4.57 -3.54
N ALA A 148 -19.10 -5.33 -3.57
CA ALA A 148 -19.88 -5.50 -4.79
C ALA A 148 -20.68 -4.23 -5.15
N GLY A 149 -20.77 -3.96 -6.45
CA GLY A 149 -21.60 -2.91 -7.02
C GLY A 149 -21.53 -2.92 -8.54
N ASP A 150 -22.25 -2.02 -9.18
CA ASP A 150 -22.20 -1.85 -10.63
C ASP A 150 -21.48 -0.55 -11.00
N THR A 151 -20.78 -0.51 -12.13
CA THR A 151 -20.31 0.74 -12.76
C THR A 151 -21.13 0.98 -14.02
N ILE A 152 -21.70 2.18 -14.15
CA ILE A 152 -22.48 2.57 -15.32
C ILE A 152 -21.81 3.72 -16.07
N THR A 153 -22.05 3.80 -17.37
CA THR A 153 -21.65 4.94 -18.20
C THR A 153 -22.86 5.84 -18.43
N LYS A 154 -22.75 7.11 -18.02
CA LYS A 154 -23.76 8.15 -18.26
C LYS A 154 -23.83 8.49 -19.76
N ARG A 155 -24.90 9.18 -20.18
CA ARG A 155 -25.09 9.60 -21.59
C ARG A 155 -23.96 10.47 -22.15
N ASN A 156 -23.24 11.18 -21.30
CA ASN A 156 -22.09 12.02 -21.65
C ASN A 156 -20.76 11.27 -21.65
N GLY A 157 -20.76 9.94 -21.51
CA GLY A 157 -19.54 9.11 -21.49
C GLY A 157 -18.89 8.95 -20.12
N LYS A 158 -19.27 9.75 -19.12
CA LYS A 158 -18.69 9.66 -17.76
C LYS A 158 -19.15 8.41 -17.05
N LYS A 159 -18.22 7.73 -16.37
CA LYS A 159 -18.57 6.60 -15.50
C LYS A 159 -19.12 7.08 -14.16
N MET A 160 -19.91 6.24 -13.51
CA MET A 160 -20.41 6.45 -12.15
C MET A 160 -20.69 5.09 -11.50
N VAL A 161 -20.29 4.92 -10.25
CA VAL A 161 -20.61 3.73 -9.46
C VAL A 161 -22.06 3.73 -8.95
N ARG A 162 -22.64 2.53 -8.86
CA ARG A 162 -23.91 2.21 -8.20
C ARG A 162 -23.62 1.14 -7.13
N PRO A 163 -23.20 1.56 -5.93
CA PRO A 163 -22.83 0.62 -4.88
C PRO A 163 -24.03 -0.19 -4.41
N PHE A 164 -23.80 -1.43 -3.99
CA PHE A 164 -24.80 -2.26 -3.29
C PHE A 164 -24.65 -2.18 -1.77
N PHE A 165 -24.07 -1.08 -1.30
CA PHE A 165 -23.72 -0.82 0.09
C PHE A 165 -24.02 0.63 0.45
N ASP A 166 -24.22 0.88 1.75
CA ASP A 166 -24.66 2.17 2.30
C ASP A 166 -23.49 2.97 2.91
N PHE A 167 -22.45 3.16 2.10
CA PHE A 167 -21.35 4.08 2.41
C PHE A 167 -20.84 4.71 1.11
N TYR A 168 -20.25 5.90 1.20
CA TYR A 168 -19.72 6.58 0.03
C TYR A 168 -18.52 5.82 -0.55
N ASN A 169 -18.37 5.80 -1.88
CA ASN A 169 -17.26 5.13 -2.58
C ASN A 169 -15.96 5.94 -2.50
N TYR A 170 -15.52 6.26 -1.28
CA TYR A 170 -14.25 6.94 -1.04
C TYR A 170 -13.09 6.12 -1.59
N SER A 171 -12.20 6.79 -2.31
CA SER A 171 -11.17 6.14 -3.13
C SER A 171 -9.83 6.88 -3.05
N GLY A 172 -8.75 6.18 -3.40
CA GLY A 172 -7.39 6.74 -3.41
C GLY A 172 -6.43 6.00 -2.49
N LEU A 173 -5.35 6.69 -2.11
CA LEU A 173 -4.39 6.22 -1.11
C LEU A 173 -4.92 6.51 0.30
N ASN A 174 -5.84 5.65 0.74
CA ASN A 174 -6.65 5.86 1.95
C ASN A 174 -5.92 5.62 3.27
N ARG A 175 -4.76 4.95 3.24
CA ARG A 175 -3.91 4.72 4.41
C ARG A 175 -2.44 4.95 4.07
N SER A 176 -1.60 4.93 5.10
CA SER A 176 -0.19 5.29 5.01
C SER A 176 0.55 4.47 3.95
N VAL A 177 1.61 5.06 3.40
CA VAL A 177 2.56 4.36 2.51
C VAL A 177 3.91 4.33 3.21
N HIS A 178 4.60 3.20 3.14
CA HIS A 178 5.86 2.97 3.84
C HIS A 178 6.95 2.49 2.89
N LEU A 179 8.15 3.03 3.02
CA LEU A 179 9.38 2.46 2.49
C LEU A 179 10.02 1.60 3.60
N LEU A 180 10.09 0.30 3.35
CA LEU A 180 10.67 -0.67 4.28
C LEU A 180 12.01 -1.15 3.76
N ALA A 181 12.99 -1.26 4.67
CA ALA A 181 14.21 -2.02 4.42
C ALA A 181 14.32 -3.14 5.44
N LEU A 182 14.29 -4.38 4.95
CA LEU A 182 14.21 -5.58 5.76
C LEU A 182 15.44 -6.47 5.54
N PRO A 183 15.79 -7.32 6.51
CA PRO A 183 16.78 -8.36 6.29
C PRO A 183 16.36 -9.30 5.15
N GLN A 184 17.35 -9.86 4.44
CA GLN A 184 17.09 -10.85 3.39
C GLN A 184 16.38 -12.08 3.96
N GLU A 185 16.90 -12.61 5.06
CA GLU A 185 16.25 -13.64 5.88
C GLU A 185 15.56 -12.99 7.09
N ARG A 186 14.26 -13.22 7.25
CA ARG A 186 13.41 -12.50 8.20
C ARG A 186 12.16 -13.28 8.60
N VAL A 187 11.55 -12.85 9.70
CA VAL A 187 10.19 -13.26 10.10
C VAL A 187 9.17 -12.71 9.11
N LEU A 188 8.30 -13.60 8.64
CA LEU A 188 7.19 -13.34 7.72
C LEU A 188 5.84 -13.34 8.43
N ASP A 189 5.65 -14.22 9.41
CA ASP A 189 4.43 -14.32 10.20
C ASP A 189 4.70 -14.94 11.58
N TYR A 190 3.78 -14.75 12.52
CA TYR A 190 3.75 -15.50 13.75
C TYR A 190 2.31 -15.68 14.25
N THR A 191 2.04 -16.80 14.91
CA THR A 191 0.72 -17.05 15.50
C THR A 191 0.85 -17.33 16.99
N THR A 192 -0.16 -16.97 17.75
CA THR A 192 -0.24 -17.24 19.19
C THR A 192 -1.59 -17.79 19.56
N THR A 193 -1.60 -18.78 20.44
CA THR A 193 -2.79 -19.28 21.13
C THR A 193 -2.54 -19.30 22.63
N PHE A 194 -3.60 -19.28 23.42
CA PHE A 194 -3.52 -19.03 24.86
C PHE A 194 -4.27 -20.10 25.64
N ALA A 195 -3.70 -20.51 26.77
CA ALA A 195 -4.36 -21.34 27.77
C ALA A 195 -4.25 -20.68 29.15
N LEU A 196 -5.32 -20.74 29.93
CA LEU A 196 -5.37 -20.17 31.28
C LEU A 196 -5.36 -21.31 32.31
N ASN A 197 -4.54 -21.19 33.35
CA ASN A 197 -4.47 -22.14 34.45
C ASN A 197 -4.44 -21.40 35.80
N GLY A 198 -5.62 -21.11 36.35
CA GLY A 198 -5.75 -20.33 37.58
C GLY A 198 -5.19 -18.91 37.40
N ALA A 199 -4.10 -18.61 38.11
CA ALA A 199 -3.41 -17.32 38.02
C ALA A 199 -2.35 -17.26 36.89
N ASP A 200 -2.01 -18.41 36.30
CA ASP A 200 -0.98 -18.52 35.27
C ASP A 200 -1.59 -18.59 33.86
N ALA A 201 -0.79 -18.29 32.84
CA ALA A 201 -1.15 -18.43 31.44
C ALA A 201 0.00 -19.02 30.62
N THR A 202 -0.34 -19.76 29.56
CA THR A 202 0.62 -20.27 28.58
C THR A 202 0.34 -19.64 27.23
N VAL A 203 1.38 -19.10 26.59
CA VAL A 203 1.37 -18.69 25.19
C VAL A 203 2.02 -19.78 24.36
N THR A 204 1.24 -20.42 23.50
CA THR A 204 1.79 -21.33 22.47
C THR A 204 1.98 -20.54 21.19
N TYR A 205 3.13 -20.65 20.54
CA TYR A 205 3.46 -19.84 19.37
C TYR A 205 3.99 -20.67 18.19
N THR A 206 3.85 -20.11 16.99
CA THR A 206 4.61 -20.51 15.80
C THR A 206 5.21 -19.26 15.14
N VAL A 207 6.35 -19.42 14.47
CA VAL A 207 7.02 -18.34 13.71
C VAL A 207 7.34 -18.86 12.32
N GLU A 208 6.93 -18.13 11.29
CA GLU A 208 7.29 -18.38 9.90
C GLU A 208 8.40 -17.42 9.48
N THR A 209 9.45 -17.96 8.85
CA THR A 209 10.55 -17.18 8.27
C THR A 209 10.85 -17.67 6.85
N ASN A 210 11.61 -16.90 6.08
CA ASN A 210 12.08 -17.30 4.74
C ASN A 210 13.50 -17.89 4.74
N GLY A 211 13.96 -18.45 5.85
CA GLY A 211 15.23 -19.16 5.94
C GLY A 211 15.29 -20.14 7.11
N ASP A 212 16.48 -20.69 7.35
CA ASP A 212 16.71 -21.80 8.29
C ASP A 212 17.49 -21.36 9.55
N SER A 213 17.74 -20.06 9.71
CA SER A 213 18.43 -19.52 10.89
C SER A 213 17.60 -19.78 12.17
N PRO A 214 18.25 -20.08 13.30
CA PRO A 214 17.54 -20.34 14.56
C PRO A 214 16.69 -19.15 15.02
N VAL A 215 15.50 -19.43 15.54
CA VAL A 215 14.57 -18.43 16.08
C VAL A 215 14.56 -18.51 17.61
N THR A 216 14.75 -17.37 18.28
CA THR A 216 14.56 -17.22 19.74
C THR A 216 13.36 -16.32 19.98
N VAL A 217 12.48 -16.70 20.90
CA VAL A 217 11.30 -15.93 21.30
C VAL A 217 11.41 -15.57 22.79
N SER A 218 11.08 -14.33 23.13
CA SER A 218 11.03 -13.81 24.50
C SER A 218 9.74 -13.04 24.68
N LEU A 219 9.09 -13.21 25.83
CA LEU A 219 7.91 -12.45 26.25
C LEU A 219 8.32 -11.55 27.41
N ALA A 220 7.94 -10.27 27.34
CA ALA A 220 8.17 -9.31 28.39
C ALA A 220 6.84 -8.66 28.82
N ASP A 221 6.74 -8.27 30.07
CA ASP A 221 5.59 -7.54 30.60
C ASP A 221 5.60 -6.05 30.21
N ALA A 222 4.67 -5.28 30.78
CA ALA A 222 4.51 -3.87 30.48
C ALA A 222 5.70 -3.00 30.94
N ASP A 223 6.50 -3.47 31.90
CA ASP A 223 7.68 -2.79 32.42
C ASP A 223 8.98 -3.27 31.73
N GLY A 224 8.85 -4.21 30.79
CA GLY A 224 9.97 -4.78 30.03
C GLY A 224 10.71 -5.90 30.75
N GLN A 225 10.15 -6.45 31.84
CA GLN A 225 10.72 -7.61 32.52
C GLN A 225 10.36 -8.89 31.73
N VAL A 226 11.37 -9.73 31.44
CA VAL A 226 11.16 -11.03 30.78
C VAL A 226 10.45 -11.99 31.72
N VAL A 227 9.39 -12.65 31.23
CA VAL A 227 8.50 -13.57 31.97
C VAL A 227 8.46 -14.97 31.36
#